data_AF-A0A8H7THE2-F1
#
_entry.id   AF-A0A8H7THE2-F1
#
_cell.length_a   1.000
_cell.length_b   1.000
_cell.length_c   1.000
_cell.angle_alpha   90.00
_cell.angle_beta   90.00
_cell.angle_gamma   90.00
#
_symmetry.space_group_name_H-M   'P 1'
#
loop_
_entity.id
_entity.type
_entity.pdbx_description
1 polymer ?
#
loop_
_entity_poly.entity_id
_entity_poly.type
_entity_poly.pdbx_seq_one_letter_code
_entity_poly.pdbx_strand_id
1 'polypeptide(L)'
;MLQDDIEPAAVDMGIPKHHLKENQYLCWTNTADDAAVLAAVSGFYAAADALAASGGKLNSHKYLNYAYKTQDPIKGYGAANVAKLRAVSKKYDPAGVFQTLVPGGWKLW
;
A
#
# COMPACT_ATOMS: atom_id res chain seq x y z
N MET A 1 -2.08 -5.33 -23.88
CA MET A 1 -0.61 -5.28 -23.81
C MET A 1 -0.25 -5.48 -22.35
N LEU A 2 0.50 -6.55 -22.10
CA LEU A 2 0.65 -7.24 -20.81
C LEU A 2 1.27 -6.32 -19.75
N GLN A 3 0.70 -6.36 -18.55
CA GLN A 3 1.19 -5.63 -17.37
C GLN A 3 2.14 -6.51 -16.53
N ASP A 4 2.76 -7.50 -17.19
CA ASP A 4 3.69 -8.45 -16.57
C ASP A 4 5.13 -7.88 -16.48
N ASP A 5 5.43 -6.76 -17.16
CA ASP A 5 6.78 -6.20 -17.29
C ASP A 5 7.10 -5.05 -16.32
N ILE A 6 6.28 -4.82 -15.29
CA ILE A 6 6.53 -3.81 -14.25
C ILE A 6 6.52 -4.46 -12.85
N GLU A 7 7.38 -5.45 -12.65
CA GLU A 7 7.83 -5.84 -11.30
C GLU A 7 9.23 -5.24 -11.06
N PRO A 8 9.34 -3.97 -10.62
CA PRO A 8 10.58 -3.54 -9.99
C PRO A 8 10.78 -4.42 -8.76
N ALA A 9 11.91 -5.12 -8.70
CA ALA A 9 12.30 -6.06 -7.65
C ALA A 9 11.56 -5.81 -6.33
N ALA A 10 10.45 -6.52 -6.12
CA ALA A 10 9.83 -6.57 -4.82
C ALA A 10 10.88 -7.18 -3.90
N VAL A 11 11.36 -6.40 -2.92
CA VAL A 11 12.10 -6.96 -1.80
C VAL A 11 11.28 -8.16 -1.31
N ASP A 12 11.89 -9.34 -1.18
CA ASP A 12 11.18 -10.53 -0.71
C ASP A 12 10.64 -10.25 0.70
N MET A 13 9.36 -9.89 0.76
CA MET A 13 8.64 -9.53 1.98
C MET A 13 7.96 -10.75 2.62
N GLY A 14 8.27 -11.98 2.17
CA GLY A 14 7.63 -13.19 2.67
C GLY A 14 6.17 -13.33 2.24
N ILE A 15 5.81 -12.75 1.10
CA ILE A 15 4.45 -12.82 0.56
C ILE A 15 4.20 -14.26 0.06
N PRO A 16 3.09 -14.92 0.44
CA PRO A 16 2.75 -16.24 -0.07
C PRO A 16 2.76 -16.29 -1.60
N LYS A 17 3.41 -17.30 -2.19
CA LYS A 17 3.52 -17.44 -3.67
C LYS A 17 2.16 -17.53 -4.38
N HIS A 18 1.10 -17.92 -3.67
CA HIS A 18 -0.27 -17.97 -4.19
C HIS A 18 -1.15 -16.95 -3.47
N HIS A 19 -1.26 -15.75 -4.05
CA HIS A 19 -2.17 -14.70 -3.60
C HIS A 19 -2.82 -14.03 -4.82
N LEU A 20 -4.02 -13.49 -4.64
CA LEU A 20 -4.65 -12.65 -5.64
C LEU A 20 -4.08 -11.23 -5.52
N LYS A 21 -3.72 -10.65 -6.68
CA LYS A 21 -3.38 -9.24 -6.80
C LYS A 21 -4.59 -8.52 -7.39
N GLU A 22 -5.01 -7.46 -6.73
CA GLU A 22 -6.11 -6.62 -7.18
C GLU A 22 -5.59 -5.19 -7.36
N ASN A 23 -5.93 -4.57 -8.50
CA ASN A 23 -5.64 -3.18 -8.79
C ASN A 23 -6.91 -2.52 -9.34
N GLN A 24 -7.26 -1.34 -8.82
CA GLN A 24 -8.50 -0.65 -9.16
C GLN A 24 -8.17 0.65 -9.89
N TYR A 25 -8.79 0.85 -11.06
CA TYR A 25 -8.70 2.06 -11.85
C TYR A 25 -10.06 2.74 -11.89
N LEU A 26 -10.13 4.00 -11.46
CA LEU A 26 -11.35 4.80 -11.50
C LEU A 26 -11.08 6.12 -12.23
N CYS A 27 -12.02 6.54 -13.06
CA CYS A 27 -12.01 7.84 -13.71
C CYS A 27 -13.41 8.43 -13.70
N TRP A 28 -13.50 9.73 -13.47
CA TRP A 28 -14.72 10.53 -13.56
C TRP A 28 -14.34 11.95 -14.00
N THR A 29 -15.30 12.68 -14.55
CA THR A 29 -15.03 13.97 -15.21
C THR A 29 -15.52 15.18 -14.43
N ASN A 30 -16.47 15.00 -13.52
CA ASN A 30 -17.08 16.07 -12.75
C ASN A 30 -16.50 16.10 -11.33
N THR A 31 -15.80 17.18 -10.98
CA THR A 31 -15.17 17.35 -9.66
C THR A 31 -16.19 17.38 -8.50
N ALA A 32 -17.47 17.66 -8.78
CA ALA A 32 -18.51 17.58 -7.76
C ALA A 32 -18.72 16.15 -7.24
N ASP A 33 -18.29 15.13 -8.00
CA ASP A 33 -18.43 13.73 -7.64
C ASP A 33 -17.26 13.18 -6.81
N ASP A 34 -16.19 13.97 -6.61
CA ASP A 34 -14.97 13.54 -5.90
C ASP A 34 -15.29 12.86 -4.56
N ALA A 35 -16.11 13.51 -3.73
CA ALA A 35 -16.46 12.99 -2.41
C ALA A 35 -17.24 11.67 -2.50
N ALA A 36 -18.17 11.57 -3.45
CA ALA A 36 -18.99 10.38 -3.64
C ALA A 36 -18.16 9.19 -4.16
N VAL A 37 -17.29 9.44 -5.14
CA VAL A 37 -16.39 8.41 -5.69
C VAL A 37 -15.40 7.93 -4.64
N LEU A 38 -14.76 8.84 -3.91
CA LEU A 38 -13.81 8.49 -2.84
C LEU A 38 -14.47 7.71 -1.70
N ALA A 39 -15.72 8.05 -1.34
CA ALA A 39 -16.50 7.31 -0.35
C ALA A 39 -16.83 5.89 -0.84
N ALA A 40 -17.29 5.75 -2.09
CA ALA A 40 -17.62 4.45 -2.68
C ALA A 40 -16.41 3.51 -2.72
N VAL A 41 -15.25 4.02 -3.15
CA VAL A 41 -14.01 3.24 -3.26
C VAL A 41 -13.47 2.85 -1.87
N SER A 42 -13.50 3.76 -0.92
CA SER A 42 -13.10 3.47 0.46
C SER A 42 -14.02 2.42 1.09
N GLY A 43 -15.33 2.51 0.86
CA GLY A 43 -16.32 1.54 1.30
C GLY A 43 -16.11 0.16 0.68
N PHE A 44 -15.78 0.11 -0.62
CA PHE A 44 -15.44 -1.14 -1.31
C PHE A 44 -14.24 -1.83 -0.67
N TYR A 45 -13.13 -1.12 -0.46
CA TYR A 45 -11.95 -1.70 0.21
C TYR A 45 -12.26 -2.21 1.61
N ALA A 46 -13.01 -1.45 2.41
CA ALA A 46 -13.40 -1.86 3.75
C ALA A 46 -14.26 -3.13 3.74
N ALA A 47 -15.21 -3.23 2.81
CA ALA A 47 -16.06 -4.41 2.65
C ALA A 47 -15.25 -5.64 2.19
N ALA A 48 -14.35 -5.47 1.23
CA ALA A 48 -13.47 -6.53 0.74
C ALA A 48 -12.53 -7.05 1.83
N ASP A 49 -11.89 -6.14 2.58
CA ASP A 49 -11.01 -6.50 3.69
C ASP A 49 -11.79 -7.21 4.81
N ALA A 50 -13.01 -6.75 5.15
CA ALA A 50 -13.86 -7.39 6.14
C ALA A 50 -14.29 -8.81 5.72
N LEU A 51 -14.65 -8.99 4.44
CA LEU A 51 -15.00 -10.30 3.89
C LEU A 51 -13.80 -11.26 3.94
N ALA A 52 -12.64 -10.81 3.49
CA ALA A 52 -11.41 -11.61 3.54
C ALA A 52 -11.02 -11.96 4.99
N ALA A 53 -11.20 -11.03 5.93
CA ALA A 53 -10.94 -11.26 7.35
C ALA A 53 -11.88 -12.31 7.94
N SER A 54 -13.19 -12.25 7.62
CA SER A 54 -14.16 -13.24 8.10
C SER A 54 -13.85 -14.67 7.66
N GLY A 55 -13.15 -14.82 6.52
CA GLY A 55 -12.69 -16.12 6.01
C GLY A 55 -11.30 -16.53 6.49
N GLY A 56 -10.61 -15.71 7.29
CA GLY A 56 -9.21 -15.95 7.68
C GLY A 56 -8.21 -15.84 6.52
N LYS A 57 -8.57 -15.11 5.45
CA LYS A 57 -7.79 -14.97 4.21
C LYS A 57 -7.29 -13.55 3.96
N LEU A 58 -7.52 -12.63 4.90
CA LEU A 58 -7.05 -11.25 4.77
C LEU A 58 -5.52 -11.23 4.72
N ASN A 59 -4.98 -10.72 3.63
CA ASN A 59 -3.57 -10.41 3.50
C ASN A 59 -3.35 -8.93 3.85
N SER A 60 -2.48 -8.66 4.82
CA SER A 60 -2.14 -7.28 5.22
C SER A 60 -1.29 -6.55 4.18
N HIS A 61 -0.68 -7.27 3.23
CA HIS A 61 0.17 -6.68 2.21
C HIS A 61 -0.64 -5.79 1.26
N LYS A 62 -0.20 -4.54 1.12
CA LYS A 62 -0.67 -3.63 0.08
C LYS A 62 0.53 -3.19 -0.75
N TYR A 63 0.40 -3.20 -2.06
CA TYR A 63 1.49 -2.83 -2.95
C TYR A 63 1.69 -1.31 -2.96
N LEU A 64 2.85 -0.87 -2.48
CA LEU A 64 3.11 0.55 -2.16
C LEU A 64 2.91 1.50 -3.34
N ASN A 65 3.27 1.07 -4.56
CA ASN A 65 3.17 1.90 -5.76
C ASN A 65 1.72 2.18 -6.19
N TYR A 66 0.75 1.35 -5.76
CA TYR A 66 -0.68 1.51 -6.07
C TYR A 66 -1.53 1.69 -4.80
N ALA A 67 -0.92 1.94 -3.65
CA ALA A 67 -1.66 2.18 -2.42
C ALA A 67 -2.26 3.59 -2.41
N TYR A 68 -3.57 3.67 -2.17
CA TYR A 68 -4.25 4.93 -1.93
C TYR A 68 -3.90 5.48 -0.55
N LYS A 69 -4.05 6.80 -0.36
CA LYS A 69 -3.60 7.56 0.84
C LYS A 69 -4.11 7.02 2.17
N THR A 70 -5.17 6.21 2.18
CA THR A 70 -5.80 5.62 3.37
C THR A 70 -5.33 4.20 3.71
N GLN A 71 -4.54 3.55 2.85
CA GLN A 71 -4.28 2.10 2.94
C GLN A 71 -3.02 1.70 3.74
N ASP A 72 -2.13 2.62 4.09
CA ASP A 72 -0.88 2.37 4.86
C ASP A 72 -0.14 1.06 4.50
N PRO A 73 0.49 0.99 3.31
CA PRO A 73 1.16 -0.21 2.82
C PRO A 73 2.39 -0.60 3.66
N ILE A 74 3.05 0.34 4.34
CA ILE A 74 4.26 0.06 5.13
C ILE A 74 3.92 -0.86 6.30
N LYS A 75 2.77 -0.62 6.96
CA LYS A 75 2.29 -1.50 8.03
C LYS A 75 2.07 -2.94 7.55
N GLY A 76 1.65 -3.10 6.30
CA GLY A 76 1.41 -4.39 5.65
C GLY A 76 2.65 -5.28 5.51
N TYR A 77 3.86 -4.73 5.65
CA TYR A 77 5.12 -5.49 5.54
C TYR A 77 5.45 -6.31 6.79
N GLY A 78 4.73 -6.09 7.88
CA GLY A 78 4.93 -6.77 9.16
C GLY A 78 6.02 -6.13 10.02
N ALA A 79 5.88 -6.29 11.34
CA ALA A 79 6.71 -5.58 12.33
C ALA A 79 8.22 -5.79 12.13
N ALA A 80 8.64 -7.02 11.79
CA ALA A 80 10.04 -7.34 11.56
C ALA A 80 10.65 -6.58 10.37
N ASN A 81 9.91 -6.47 9.26
CA ASN A 81 10.40 -5.77 8.07
C ASN A 81 10.34 -4.25 8.26
N VAL A 82 9.29 -3.73 8.91
CA VAL A 82 9.23 -2.31 9.28
C VAL A 82 10.39 -1.94 10.21
N ALA A 83 10.75 -2.79 11.17
CA ALA A 83 11.91 -2.57 12.04
C ALA A 83 13.23 -2.53 11.24
N LYS A 84 13.41 -3.44 10.27
CA LYS A 84 14.57 -3.42 9.36
C LYS A 84 14.64 -2.12 8.55
N LEU A 85 13.52 -1.68 7.96
CA LEU A 85 13.46 -0.43 7.20
C LEU A 85 13.82 0.78 8.06
N ARG A 86 13.27 0.86 9.28
CA ARG A 86 13.61 1.91 10.24
C ARG A 86 15.09 1.88 10.64
N ALA A 87 15.68 0.70 10.83
CA ALA A 87 17.10 0.56 11.14
C ALA A 87 18.00 1.04 9.97
N VAL A 88 17.65 0.66 8.74
CA VAL A 88 18.34 1.11 7.52
C VAL A 88 18.23 2.63 7.36
N SER A 89 17.03 3.19 7.55
CA SER A 89 16.82 4.64 7.47
C SER A 89 17.65 5.38 8.53
N LYS A 90 17.72 4.91 9.78
CA LYS A 90 18.59 5.51 10.80
C LYS A 90 20.08 5.45 10.45
N LYS A 91 20.52 4.38 9.78
CA LYS A 91 21.93 4.19 9.40
C LYS A 91 22.36 5.11 8.25
N TYR A 92 21.52 5.29 7.24
CA TYR A 92 21.90 5.97 5.99
C TYR A 92 21.23 7.33 5.79
N ASP A 93 20.13 7.61 6.47
CA ASP A 93 19.45 8.91 6.51
C ASP A 93 19.23 9.37 7.97
N PRO A 94 20.32 9.57 8.76
CA PRO A 94 20.20 9.95 10.16
C PRO A 94 19.55 11.32 10.38
N ALA A 95 19.60 12.19 9.38
CA ALA A 95 18.92 13.49 9.40
C ALA A 95 17.42 13.40 9.01
N GLY A 96 16.95 12.23 8.57
CA GLY A 96 15.55 12.01 8.21
C GLY A 96 15.10 12.85 7.01
N VAL A 97 15.99 13.14 6.05
CA VAL A 97 15.69 13.94 4.86
C VAL A 97 14.51 13.35 4.09
N PHE A 98 14.47 12.03 3.88
CA PHE A 98 13.38 11.37 3.15
C PHE A 98 12.09 11.27 3.97
N GLN A 99 12.19 11.38 5.30
CA GLN A 99 11.04 11.37 6.19
C GLN A 99 10.38 12.75 6.31
N THR A 100 11.15 13.82 6.17
CA THR A 100 10.70 15.19 6.47
C THR A 100 10.64 16.12 5.26
N LEU A 101 11.66 16.08 4.39
CA LEU A 101 11.80 17.05 3.30
C LEU A 101 11.19 16.56 1.98
N VAL A 102 10.96 15.26 1.83
CA VAL A 102 10.29 14.73 0.64
C VAL A 102 8.77 14.78 0.85
N PRO A 103 8.03 15.58 0.07
CA PRO A 103 6.57 15.63 0.16
C PRO A 103 5.96 14.33 -0.36
N GLY A 104 4.89 13.88 0.30
CA GLY A 104 4.20 12.65 -0.05
C GLY A 104 5.03 11.39 0.26
N GLY A 105 4.70 10.30 -0.46
CA GLY A 105 5.22 8.96 -0.17
C GLY A 105 4.80 8.44 1.20
N TRP A 106 5.05 7.16 1.45
CA TRP A 106 4.77 6.54 2.75
C TRP A 106 5.96 6.70 3.68
N LYS A 107 5.72 7.22 4.89
CA LYS A 107 6.75 7.41 5.91
C LYS A 107 6.90 6.16 6.76
N LEU A 108 8.09 5.97 7.32
CA LEU A 108 8.38 4.82 8.18
C LEU A 108 7.94 5.05 9.62
N TRP A 109 7.59 6.29 10.00
CA TRP A 109 7.18 6.71 11.33
C TRP A 109 5.84 7.42 11.29
#